data_AF-A0AAP6BNQ3-F1
#
_entry.id   AF-A0AAP6BNQ3-F1
#
_cell.length_a   1.000
_cell.length_b   1.000
_cell.length_c   1.000
_cell.angle_alpha   90.00
_cell.angle_beta   90.00
_cell.angle_gamma   90.00
#
_symmetry.space_group_name_H-M   'P 1'
#
loop_
_entity.id
_entity.type
_entity.pdbx_description
1 polymer ?
#
loop_
_entity_poly.entity_id
_entity_poly.type
_entity_poly.pdbx_seq_one_letter_code
_entity_poly.pdbx_strand_id
1 'polypeptide(L)'
;MRSTDLSLTEVTELLASAAPELKKERRVSLCEIEVGLFLQERVTPGAPARDAWVLFSGYPFAKAWGAVDEEGQQTLRTARYTLWTWARRRAWTDALKEYQQLDRHLRAYEIGDLDAPAVRRPSLSVAPDRWRTYQRLLDRAPEFAGQPLAFAKPGLHAFPLGRHLGTVSLPGQVPLPPRGHDLAAWPVNEGVRGLTFSGQASDCLFHAAIRNFSYSAWTSRGGR
;
A
#
# COMPACT_ATOMS: atom_id res chain seq x y z
N MET A 1 -15.06 -3.74 -0.13
CA MET A 1 -14.60 -2.59 0.68
C MET A 1 -13.16 -2.88 1.10
N ARG A 2 -12.21 -1.96 0.96
CA ARG A 2 -10.81 -2.26 1.31
C ARG A 2 -10.71 -2.31 2.83
N SER A 3 -10.04 -3.30 3.42
CA SER A 3 -9.86 -3.32 4.88
C SER A 3 -9.15 -2.04 5.36
N THR A 4 -8.26 -1.50 4.53
CA THR A 4 -7.60 -0.20 4.71
C THR A 4 -8.55 0.98 4.94
N ASP A 5 -9.75 0.95 4.33
CA ASP A 5 -10.75 2.03 4.47
C ASP A 5 -11.18 2.17 5.95
N LEU A 6 -11.27 1.05 6.67
CA LEU A 6 -11.68 1.01 8.07
C LEU A 6 -10.59 1.62 8.97
N SER A 7 -9.33 1.29 8.74
CA SER A 7 -8.22 1.82 9.54
C SER A 7 -7.97 3.32 9.32
N LEU A 8 -8.38 3.85 8.18
CA LEU A 8 -8.26 5.28 7.84
C LEU A 8 -9.53 6.09 8.11
N THR A 9 -10.61 5.45 8.60
CA THR A 9 -11.94 6.06 8.69
C THR A 9 -11.91 7.40 9.43
N GLU A 10 -11.28 7.44 10.62
CA GLU A 10 -11.15 8.65 11.45
C GLU A 10 -10.55 9.85 10.67
N VAL A 11 -9.43 9.63 9.96
CA VAL A 11 -8.77 10.69 9.18
C VAL A 11 -9.63 11.08 7.97
N THR A 12 -10.23 10.09 7.30
CA THR A 12 -11.06 10.34 6.12
C THR A 12 -12.38 11.08 6.44
N GLU A 13 -12.91 10.93 7.66
CA GLU A 13 -14.09 11.65 8.14
C GLU A 13 -13.74 13.11 8.47
N LEU A 14 -12.62 13.35 9.16
CA LEU A 14 -12.12 14.71 9.40
C LEU A 14 -11.83 15.46 8.09
N LEU A 15 -11.23 14.76 7.11
CA LEU A 15 -11.06 15.30 5.76
C LEU A 15 -12.39 15.56 5.05
N ALA A 16 -13.42 14.75 5.29
CA ALA A 16 -14.75 14.96 4.73
C ALA A 16 -15.42 16.22 5.27
N SER A 17 -15.25 16.51 6.57
CA SER A 17 -15.76 17.74 7.18
C SER A 17 -15.07 18.99 6.65
N ALA A 18 -13.78 18.92 6.34
CA ALA A 18 -13.02 20.05 5.82
C ALA A 18 -13.16 20.27 4.30
N ALA A 19 -13.42 19.20 3.53
CA ALA A 19 -13.56 19.22 2.08
C ALA A 19 -14.72 18.29 1.64
N PRO A 20 -15.99 18.72 1.83
CA PRO A 20 -17.16 17.89 1.56
C PRO A 20 -17.31 17.51 0.07
N GLU A 21 -16.80 18.34 -0.84
CA GLU A 21 -16.78 18.12 -2.28
C GLU A 21 -15.80 17.02 -2.73
N LEU A 22 -14.80 16.71 -1.90
CA LEU A 22 -13.80 15.69 -2.21
C LEU A 22 -14.43 14.30 -2.09
N LYS A 23 -14.42 13.49 -3.15
CA LYS A 23 -15.01 12.14 -3.10
C LYS A 23 -14.30 11.24 -2.07
N LYS A 24 -15.02 10.26 -1.51
CA LYS A 24 -14.49 9.33 -0.49
C LYS A 24 -13.22 8.61 -0.98
N GLU A 25 -13.26 8.09 -2.21
CA GLU A 25 -12.13 7.37 -2.81
C GLU A 25 -10.90 8.27 -2.90
N ARG A 26 -11.11 9.56 -3.17
CA ARG A 26 -10.03 10.54 -3.26
C ARG A 26 -9.41 10.86 -1.89
N ARG A 27 -10.21 10.92 -0.83
CA ARG A 27 -9.73 11.05 0.56
C ARG A 27 -8.93 9.84 1.00
N VAL A 28 -9.39 8.63 0.65
CA VAL A 28 -8.65 7.39 0.92
C VAL A 28 -7.32 7.40 0.19
N SER A 29 -7.30 7.69 -1.11
CA SER A 29 -6.05 7.78 -1.89
C SER A 29 -5.08 8.82 -1.31
N LEU A 30 -5.57 9.98 -0.87
CA LEU A 30 -4.76 10.99 -0.18
C LEU A 30 -4.06 10.39 1.04
N CYS A 31 -4.82 9.72 1.92
CA CYS A 31 -4.26 9.07 3.10
C CYS A 31 -3.29 7.93 2.75
N GLU A 32 -3.58 7.10 1.75
CA GLU A 32 -2.65 6.06 1.29
C GLU A 32 -1.33 6.67 0.80
N ILE A 33 -1.36 7.78 0.06
CA ILE A 33 -0.14 8.50 -0.37
C ILE A 33 0.64 9.02 0.84
N GLU A 34 -0.04 9.65 1.80
CA GLU A 34 0.63 10.16 3.00
C GLU A 34 1.22 9.03 3.87
N VAL A 35 0.60 7.85 3.92
CA VAL A 35 1.17 6.66 4.57
C VAL A 35 2.45 6.20 3.85
N GLY A 36 2.47 6.21 2.52
CA GLY A 36 3.67 5.89 1.74
C GLY A 36 4.82 6.86 1.99
N LEU A 37 4.53 8.16 2.03
CA LEU A 37 5.52 9.20 2.35
C LEU A 37 6.00 9.09 3.81
N PHE A 38 5.10 8.79 4.75
CA PHE A 38 5.45 8.58 6.15
C PHE A 38 6.36 7.36 6.35
N LEU A 39 6.09 6.27 5.65
CA LEU A 39 6.97 5.11 5.64
C LEU A 39 8.35 5.47 5.11
N GLN A 40 8.41 6.23 4.01
CA GLN A 40 9.68 6.68 3.43
C GLN A 40 10.46 7.58 4.37
N GLU A 41 9.81 8.54 5.04
CA GLU A 41 10.43 9.41 6.04
C GLU A 41 11.11 8.60 7.15
N ARG A 42 10.48 7.50 7.60
CA ARG A 42 11.01 6.62 8.64
C ARG A 42 12.17 5.75 8.17
N VAL A 43 12.08 5.18 6.97
CA VAL A 43 13.03 4.17 6.48
C VAL A 43 14.19 4.79 5.71
N THR A 44 13.94 5.86 4.94
CA THR A 44 14.91 6.53 4.07
C THR A 44 14.64 8.05 4.00
N PRO A 45 14.89 8.82 5.07
CA PRO A 45 14.51 10.24 5.18
C PRO A 45 15.14 11.17 4.12
N GLY A 46 16.21 10.75 3.46
CA GLY A 46 16.89 11.52 2.40
C GLY A 46 16.54 11.10 0.97
N ALA A 47 15.71 10.08 0.78
CA ALA A 47 15.39 9.59 -0.57
C ALA A 47 14.36 10.51 -1.27
N PRO A 48 14.38 10.58 -2.62
CA PRO A 48 13.37 11.28 -3.41
C PRO A 48 11.95 10.76 -3.15
N ALA A 49 10.95 11.64 -3.03
CA ALA A 49 9.56 11.24 -2.79
C ALA A 49 9.04 10.24 -3.84
N ARG A 50 9.49 10.38 -5.10
CA ARG A 50 9.12 9.46 -6.19
C ARG A 50 9.59 8.02 -6.02
N ASP A 51 10.51 7.74 -5.10
CA ASP A 51 11.11 6.41 -4.93
C ASP A 51 10.47 5.59 -3.80
N ALA A 52 9.49 6.16 -3.07
CA ALA A 52 8.77 5.45 -2.00
C ALA A 52 8.20 4.09 -2.44
N TRP A 53 7.73 3.99 -3.69
CA TRP A 53 7.14 2.77 -4.25
C TRP A 53 8.02 1.53 -4.09
N VAL A 54 9.33 1.70 -4.03
CA VAL A 54 10.30 0.63 -3.82
C VAL A 54 10.01 -0.13 -2.52
N LEU A 55 9.61 0.59 -1.46
CA LEU A 55 9.34 0.04 -0.13
C LEU A 55 8.11 -0.88 -0.10
N PHE A 56 7.11 -0.60 -0.94
CA PHE A 56 5.85 -1.35 -1.01
C PHE A 56 5.65 -2.08 -2.35
N SER A 57 6.72 -2.26 -3.13
CA SER A 57 6.72 -2.98 -4.42
C SER A 57 6.65 -4.51 -4.29
N GLY A 58 6.99 -5.04 -3.11
CA GLY A 58 7.16 -6.49 -2.88
C GLY A 58 8.59 -7.00 -3.06
N TYR A 59 9.48 -6.21 -3.68
CA TYR A 59 10.89 -6.57 -3.83
C TYR A 59 11.68 -6.27 -2.54
N PRO A 60 12.67 -7.11 -2.18
CA PRO A 60 13.41 -6.98 -0.93
C PRO A 60 14.51 -5.90 -0.97
N PHE A 61 14.31 -4.78 -1.67
CA PHE A 61 15.31 -3.72 -1.83
C PHE A 61 15.78 -3.14 -0.49
N ALA A 62 14.82 -2.83 0.41
CA ALA A 62 15.14 -2.31 1.73
C ALA A 62 15.96 -3.30 2.57
N LYS A 63 15.75 -4.61 2.40
CA LYS A 63 16.57 -5.65 3.05
C LYS A 63 17.98 -5.69 2.45
N ALA A 64 18.06 -5.67 1.13
CA ALA A 64 19.33 -5.76 0.40
C ALA A 64 20.28 -4.58 0.70
N TRP A 65 19.74 -3.40 1.01
CA TRP A 65 20.52 -2.22 1.38
C TRP A 65 20.69 -2.04 2.89
N GLY A 66 20.20 -2.98 3.71
CA GLY A 66 20.31 -2.90 5.16
C GLY A 66 19.50 -1.76 5.80
N ALA A 67 18.46 -1.27 5.12
CA ALA A 67 17.65 -0.15 5.58
C ALA A 67 16.61 -0.53 6.65
N VAL A 68 16.39 -1.83 6.88
CA VAL A 68 15.39 -2.34 7.83
C VAL A 68 15.88 -3.63 8.51
N ASP A 69 15.52 -3.77 9.78
CA ASP A 69 15.62 -5.00 10.58
C ASP A 69 14.34 -5.86 10.46
N GLU A 70 14.18 -6.89 11.30
CA GLU A 70 12.99 -7.77 11.26
C GLU A 70 11.67 -7.03 11.59
N GLU A 71 11.70 -6.05 12.50
CA GLU A 71 10.53 -5.22 12.82
C GLU A 71 10.18 -4.31 11.63
N GLY A 72 11.19 -3.72 10.99
CA GLY A 72 11.06 -2.99 9.74
C GLY A 72 10.52 -3.89 8.61
N GLN A 73 10.90 -5.16 8.54
CA GLN A 73 10.31 -6.10 7.57
C GLN A 73 8.82 -6.30 7.80
N GLN A 74 8.39 -6.44 9.06
CA GLN A 74 6.97 -6.56 9.38
C GLN A 74 6.21 -5.29 8.96
N THR A 75 6.78 -4.11 9.25
CA THR A 75 6.23 -2.81 8.82
C THR A 75 6.08 -2.74 7.30
N LEU A 76 7.10 -3.17 6.54
CA LEU A 76 7.04 -3.21 5.08
C LEU A 76 6.00 -4.21 4.55
N ARG A 77 5.77 -5.33 5.23
CA ARG A 77 4.70 -6.28 4.85
C ARG A 77 3.32 -5.65 5.01
N THR A 78 3.09 -4.98 6.14
CA THR A 78 1.84 -4.23 6.37
C THR A 78 1.67 -3.12 5.34
N ALA A 79 2.74 -2.36 5.07
CA ALA A 79 2.73 -1.31 4.05
C ALA A 79 2.37 -1.83 2.67
N ARG A 80 2.90 -2.99 2.25
CA ARG A 80 2.57 -3.60 0.95
C ARG A 80 1.09 -3.94 0.83
N TYR A 81 0.49 -4.46 1.90
CA TYR A 81 -0.95 -4.75 1.92
C TYR A 81 -1.77 -3.46 1.76
N THR A 82 -1.39 -2.41 2.51
CA THR A 82 -2.04 -1.10 2.49
C THR A 82 -1.87 -0.35 1.16
N LEU A 83 -0.67 -0.40 0.57
CA LEU A 83 -0.24 0.47 -0.54
C LEU A 83 -0.09 -0.29 -1.86
N TRP A 84 -0.67 -1.48 -1.99
CA TRP A 84 -0.48 -2.35 -3.16
C TRP A 84 -0.87 -1.69 -4.50
N THR A 85 -1.85 -0.77 -4.48
CA THR A 85 -2.28 0.03 -5.64
C THR A 85 -1.19 0.96 -6.16
N TRP A 86 -0.28 1.36 -5.28
CA TRP A 86 0.79 2.32 -5.54
C TRP A 86 2.14 1.66 -5.81
N ALA A 87 2.22 0.33 -5.73
CA ALA A 87 3.45 -0.47 -5.86
C ALA A 87 4.21 -0.33 -7.19
N ARG A 88 3.69 0.44 -8.15
CA ARG A 88 4.31 0.68 -9.46
C ARG A 88 4.81 2.12 -9.55
N ARG A 89 6.07 2.29 -10.01
CA ARG A 89 6.72 3.60 -10.18
C ARG A 89 5.83 4.65 -10.86
N ARG A 90 5.23 4.31 -12.00
CA ARG A 90 4.36 5.24 -12.75
C ARG A 90 3.11 5.62 -11.95
N ALA A 91 2.42 4.65 -11.38
CA ALA A 91 1.21 4.89 -10.58
C ALA A 91 1.52 5.79 -9.37
N TRP A 92 2.64 5.54 -8.69
CA TRP A 92 3.09 6.38 -7.58
C TRP A 92 3.45 7.80 -8.02
N THR A 93 4.21 7.95 -9.09
CA THR A 93 4.63 9.26 -9.60
C THR A 93 3.42 10.10 -10.05
N ASP A 94 2.46 9.48 -10.73
CA ASP A 94 1.22 10.15 -11.13
C ASP A 94 0.38 10.51 -9.89
N ALA A 95 0.27 9.62 -8.90
CA ALA A 95 -0.40 9.92 -7.64
C ALA A 95 0.23 11.10 -6.88
N LEU A 96 1.56 11.21 -6.84
CA LEU A 96 2.25 12.35 -6.23
C LEU A 96 1.97 13.67 -6.96
N LYS A 97 1.94 13.66 -8.29
CA LYS A 97 1.57 14.85 -9.08
C LYS A 97 0.16 15.29 -8.78
N GLU A 98 -0.80 14.35 -8.74
CA GLU A 98 -2.17 14.68 -8.41
C GLU A 98 -2.32 15.10 -6.93
N TYR A 99 -1.52 14.54 -6.04
CA TYR A 99 -1.45 14.95 -4.64
C TYR A 99 -0.98 16.41 -4.54
N GLN A 100 0.05 16.83 -5.29
CA GLN A 100 0.51 18.24 -5.31
C GLN A 100 -0.59 19.25 -5.71
N GLN A 101 -1.57 18.83 -6.52
CA GLN A 101 -2.69 19.66 -6.95
C GLN A 101 -3.80 19.80 -5.90
N LEU A 102 -3.77 19.00 -4.83
CA LEU A 102 -4.75 19.12 -3.76
C LEU A 102 -4.54 20.40 -2.95
N ASP A 103 -5.63 20.89 -2.36
CA ASP A 103 -5.56 22.02 -1.44
C ASP A 103 -4.49 21.76 -0.38
N ARG A 104 -3.58 22.72 -0.25
CA ARG A 104 -2.51 22.70 0.72
C ARG A 104 -3.03 22.44 2.14
N HIS A 105 -4.21 22.95 2.51
CA HIS A 105 -4.78 22.76 3.85
C HIS A 105 -5.10 21.29 4.20
N LEU A 106 -5.34 20.45 3.19
CA LEU A 106 -5.65 19.03 3.37
C LEU A 106 -4.40 18.15 3.45
N ARG A 107 -3.29 18.61 2.84
CA ARG A 107 -2.03 17.89 2.68
C ARG A 107 -1.18 17.90 3.95
N ALA A 108 -0.62 16.74 4.29
CA ALA A 108 0.30 16.56 5.41
C ALA A 108 1.78 16.69 5.04
N TYR A 109 2.11 16.47 3.77
CA TYR A 109 3.44 16.66 3.19
C TYR A 109 3.43 17.77 2.14
N GLU A 110 4.49 18.57 2.15
CA GLU A 110 4.87 19.44 1.04
C GLU A 110 5.79 18.67 0.10
N ILE A 111 5.49 18.76 -1.18
CA ILE A 111 6.29 18.17 -2.26
C ILE A 111 6.48 19.28 -3.29
N GLY A 112 7.66 19.92 -3.27
CA GLY A 112 8.03 20.89 -4.30
C GLY A 112 8.51 20.17 -5.56
N ASP A 113 9.52 19.33 -5.39
CA ASP A 113 10.11 18.48 -6.41
C ASP A 113 9.94 17.00 -6.04
N LEU A 114 9.58 16.16 -7.02
CA LEU A 114 9.45 14.71 -6.85
C LEU A 114 10.83 14.04 -6.66
N ASP A 115 11.88 14.71 -7.11
CA ASP A 115 13.28 14.26 -7.03
C ASP A 115 13.93 14.65 -5.69
N ALA A 116 13.21 15.42 -4.87
CA ALA A 116 13.60 15.77 -3.51
C ALA A 116 12.79 14.95 -2.47
N PRO A 117 13.27 14.85 -1.22
CA PRO A 117 12.49 14.29 -0.13
C PRO A 117 11.20 15.08 0.11
N ALA A 118 10.11 14.38 0.43
CA ALA A 118 8.88 15.03 0.87
C ALA A 118 9.09 15.65 2.26
N VAL A 119 8.61 16.87 2.46
CA VAL A 119 8.79 17.60 3.72
C VAL A 119 7.50 17.52 4.52
N ARG A 120 7.56 16.89 5.70
CA ARG A 120 6.43 16.86 6.64
C ARG A 120 6.07 18.28 7.07
N ARG A 121 4.78 18.61 7.05
CA ARG A 121 4.31 19.91 7.55
C ARG A 121 4.30 19.92 9.08
N PRO A 122 4.81 20.99 9.72
CA PRO A 122 4.92 21.06 11.18
C PRO A 122 3.57 21.21 11.86
N SER A 123 2.58 21.80 11.19
CA SER A 123 1.23 21.98 11.71
C SER A 123 0.19 21.71 10.63
N LEU A 124 -0.87 21.00 11.01
CA LEU A 124 -2.01 20.69 10.15
C LEU A 124 -3.28 21.28 10.76
N SER A 125 -4.05 21.98 9.94
CA SER A 125 -5.35 22.52 10.35
C SER A 125 -6.45 21.45 10.35
N VAL A 126 -6.25 20.36 9.59
CA VAL A 126 -7.20 19.26 9.43
C VAL A 126 -6.51 17.97 9.85
N ALA A 127 -7.16 17.15 10.68
CA ALA A 127 -6.64 15.88 11.17
C ALA A 127 -5.16 15.93 11.64
N PRO A 128 -4.84 16.75 12.66
CA PRO A 128 -3.47 16.90 13.17
C PRO A 128 -2.87 15.60 13.71
N ASP A 129 -3.71 14.71 14.24
CA ASP A 129 -3.29 13.44 14.83
C ASP A 129 -3.17 12.29 13.81
N ARG A 130 -3.32 12.56 12.51
CA ARG A 130 -3.27 11.52 11.45
C ARG A 130 -1.99 10.68 11.47
N TRP A 131 -0.88 11.25 11.96
CA TRP A 131 0.39 10.54 12.14
C TRP A 131 0.26 9.32 13.04
N ARG A 132 -0.53 9.42 14.12
CA ARG A 132 -0.78 8.31 15.04
C ARG A 132 -1.57 7.20 14.35
N THR A 133 -2.50 7.57 13.47
CA THR A 133 -3.27 6.62 12.66
C THR A 133 -2.38 5.93 11.64
N TYR A 134 -1.50 6.67 10.95
CA TYR A 134 -0.55 6.09 10.00
C TYR A 134 0.47 5.18 10.67
N GLN A 135 0.97 5.58 11.83
CA GLN A 135 1.86 4.73 12.64
C GLN A 135 1.15 3.45 13.05
N ARG A 136 -0.05 3.54 13.63
CA ARG A 136 -0.84 2.36 14.03
C ARG A 136 -1.10 1.42 12.86
N LEU A 137 -1.41 1.97 11.69
CA LEU A 137 -1.64 1.22 10.46
C LEU A 137 -0.39 0.49 9.96
N LEU A 138 0.79 1.10 10.11
CA LEU A 138 2.05 0.49 9.70
C LEU A 138 2.55 -0.57 10.70
N ASP A 139 2.35 -0.31 11.99
CA ASP A 139 2.80 -1.18 13.08
C ASP A 139 1.89 -2.41 13.24
N ARG A 140 0.60 -2.30 12.91
CA ARG A 140 -0.38 -3.40 13.01
C ARG A 140 -1.20 -3.49 11.73
N ALA A 141 -1.18 -4.68 11.13
CA ALA A 141 -2.04 -4.96 9.98
C ALA A 141 -3.52 -4.71 10.33
N PRO A 142 -4.31 -4.10 9.43
CA PRO A 142 -5.75 -3.98 9.61
C PRO A 142 -6.38 -5.33 9.92
N GLU A 143 -7.38 -5.33 10.79
CA GLU A 143 -8.17 -6.53 11.05
C GLU A 143 -8.84 -7.02 9.77
N PHE A 144 -9.03 -8.34 9.67
CA PHE A 144 -9.79 -8.90 8.57
C PHE A 144 -11.26 -8.53 8.73
N ALA A 145 -11.75 -7.64 7.89
CA ALA A 145 -13.17 -7.35 7.80
C ALA A 145 -13.87 -8.46 6.99
N GLY A 146 -14.59 -9.34 7.68
CA GLY A 146 -15.49 -10.29 7.05
C GLY A 146 -16.76 -9.60 6.57
N GLN A 147 -17.11 -9.76 5.28
CA GLN A 147 -18.46 -9.46 4.81
C GLN A 147 -19.21 -10.78 4.61
N PRO A 148 -20.49 -10.88 5.04
CA PRO A 148 -21.30 -12.04 4.74
C PRO A 148 -21.32 -12.28 3.23
N LEU A 149 -20.99 -13.51 2.81
CA LEU A 149 -21.09 -13.91 1.41
C LEU A 149 -22.56 -13.93 0.99
N ALA A 150 -22.89 -13.15 -0.03
CA ALA A 150 -24.20 -13.20 -0.67
C ALA A 150 -24.22 -14.40 -1.63
N PHE A 151 -24.96 -15.45 -1.27
CA PHE A 151 -25.14 -16.61 -2.15
C PHE A 151 -26.09 -16.29 -3.30
N ALA A 152 -25.75 -16.79 -4.49
CA ALA A 152 -26.63 -16.68 -5.65
C ALA A 152 -27.93 -17.45 -5.42
N LYS A 153 -29.07 -16.83 -5.76
CA LYS A 153 -30.38 -17.47 -5.68
C LYS A 153 -30.52 -18.54 -6.77
N PRO A 154 -31.37 -19.55 -6.62
CA PRO A 154 -31.74 -20.44 -7.72
C PRO A 154 -32.22 -19.67 -8.97
N GLY A 155 -31.96 -20.22 -10.14
CA GLY A 155 -32.38 -19.64 -11.43
C GLY A 155 -31.23 -19.37 -12.40
N LEU A 156 -31.55 -18.67 -13.49
CA LEU A 156 -30.59 -18.37 -14.56
C LEU A 156 -29.71 -17.18 -14.18
N HIS A 157 -28.40 -17.39 -14.21
CA HIS A 157 -27.39 -16.36 -13.99
C HIS A 157 -26.51 -16.21 -15.21
N ALA A 158 -26.13 -14.98 -15.51
CA ALA A 158 -25.23 -14.67 -16.61
C ALA A 158 -23.91 -14.13 -16.07
N PHE A 159 -22.80 -14.51 -16.69
CA PHE A 159 -21.46 -14.07 -16.30
C PHE A 159 -20.58 -13.85 -17.54
N PRO A 160 -19.63 -12.89 -17.49
CA PRO A 160 -18.77 -12.61 -18.63
C PRO A 160 -17.78 -13.75 -18.88
N LEU A 161 -17.63 -14.13 -20.14
CA LEU A 161 -16.65 -15.08 -20.68
C LEU A 161 -15.86 -14.38 -21.79
N GLY A 162 -14.84 -13.60 -21.40
CA GLY A 162 -14.09 -12.77 -22.35
C GLY A 162 -14.99 -11.70 -22.98
N ARG A 163 -15.26 -11.81 -24.29
CA ARG A 163 -16.15 -10.91 -25.04
C ARG A 163 -17.61 -11.40 -25.11
N HIS A 164 -17.89 -12.61 -24.60
CA HIS A 164 -19.22 -13.22 -24.63
C HIS A 164 -19.83 -13.27 -23.23
N LEU A 165 -21.13 -13.59 -23.17
CA LEU A 165 -21.87 -13.82 -21.93
C LEU A 165 -22.24 -15.30 -21.85
N GLY A 166 -21.74 -15.99 -20.83
CA GLY A 166 -22.15 -17.35 -20.50
C GLY A 166 -23.35 -17.33 -19.56
N THR A 167 -24.19 -18.36 -19.63
CA THR A 167 -25.32 -18.54 -18.71
C THR A 167 -25.23 -19.87 -17.99
N VAL A 168 -25.65 -19.89 -16.73
CA VAL A 168 -25.76 -21.09 -15.91
C VAL A 168 -27.09 -21.07 -15.17
N SER A 169 -27.80 -22.20 -15.16
CA SER A 169 -29.00 -22.37 -14.36
C SER A 169 -28.61 -23.01 -13.03
N LEU A 170 -28.77 -22.27 -11.93
CA LEU A 170 -28.51 -22.77 -10.59
C LEU A 170 -29.75 -23.52 -10.07
N PRO A 171 -29.59 -24.77 -9.60
CA PRO A 171 -30.72 -25.57 -9.12
C PRO A 171 -31.36 -24.97 -7.86
N GLY A 172 -32.61 -25.36 -7.59
CA GLY A 172 -33.38 -24.93 -6.41
C GLY A 172 -32.80 -25.35 -5.05
N GLN A 173 -31.94 -26.37 -5.04
CA GLN A 173 -31.27 -26.83 -3.83
C GLN A 173 -30.07 -25.93 -3.53
N VAL A 174 -30.22 -25.08 -2.52
CA VAL A 174 -29.12 -24.26 -2.01
C VAL A 174 -28.27 -25.15 -1.09
N PRO A 175 -26.98 -25.39 -1.40
CA PRO A 175 -26.10 -26.09 -0.46
C PRO A 175 -26.03 -25.32 0.86
N LEU A 176 -25.81 -26.05 1.97
CA LEU A 176 -25.54 -25.43 3.27
C LEU A 176 -24.40 -24.41 3.10
N PRO A 177 -24.51 -23.21 3.69
CA PRO A 177 -23.45 -22.23 3.60
C PRO A 177 -22.15 -22.85 4.15
N PRO A 178 -21.01 -22.74 3.44
CA PRO A 178 -19.74 -23.23 3.92
C PRO A 178 -19.44 -22.64 5.30
N ARG A 179 -18.93 -23.48 6.19
CA ARG A 179 -18.46 -23.03 7.50
C ARG A 179 -17.29 -22.06 7.29
N GLY A 180 -17.41 -20.85 7.82
CA GLY A 180 -16.32 -19.87 7.78
C GLY A 180 -15.08 -20.38 8.51
N HIS A 181 -13.90 -20.03 8.02
CA HIS A 181 -12.65 -20.22 8.73
C HIS A 181 -12.46 -19.10 9.74
N ASP A 182 -12.07 -19.45 10.97
CA ASP A 182 -11.60 -18.47 11.94
C ASP A 182 -10.20 -18.02 11.52
N LEU A 183 -10.07 -16.75 11.13
CA LEU A 183 -8.81 -16.15 10.69
C LEU A 183 -7.88 -15.81 11.87
N ALA A 184 -8.40 -15.81 13.09
CA ALA A 184 -7.62 -15.66 14.33
C ALA A 184 -7.16 -17.01 14.88
N ALA A 185 -7.71 -18.12 14.40
CA ALA A 185 -7.26 -19.45 14.78
C ALA A 185 -5.83 -19.69 14.30
N TRP A 186 -5.04 -20.28 15.17
CA TRP A 186 -3.70 -20.74 14.81
C TRP A 186 -3.82 -21.83 13.73
N PRO A 187 -2.84 -21.93 12.81
CA PRO A 187 -2.76 -23.04 11.90
C PRO A 187 -2.81 -24.35 12.69
N VAL A 188 -3.53 -25.36 12.19
CA VAL A 188 -3.77 -26.65 12.86
C VAL A 188 -2.48 -27.38 13.27
N ASN A 189 -1.33 -27.01 12.70
CA ASN A 189 -0.01 -27.58 13.00
C ASN A 189 0.95 -26.56 13.66
N GLU A 190 0.43 -25.54 14.37
CA GLU A 190 1.19 -24.49 15.08
C GLU A 190 2.20 -23.70 14.21
N GLY A 191 2.16 -23.87 12.89
CA GLY A 191 3.16 -23.33 11.97
C GLY A 191 4.56 -23.97 12.13
N VAL A 192 4.68 -25.15 12.77
CA VAL A 192 5.97 -25.82 12.95
C VAL A 192 6.54 -26.20 11.60
N ARG A 193 7.58 -25.46 11.20
CA ARG A 193 8.19 -25.37 9.85
C ARG A 193 7.30 -24.65 8.84
N GLY A 194 7.55 -23.35 8.71
CA GLY A 194 7.33 -22.69 7.43
C GLY A 194 7.99 -23.52 6.34
N LEU A 195 7.23 -23.88 5.31
CA LEU A 195 7.78 -24.53 4.13
C LEU A 195 8.87 -23.62 3.57
N THR A 196 10.12 -23.96 3.83
CA THR A 196 11.26 -23.30 3.21
C THR A 196 11.27 -23.75 1.77
N PHE A 197 10.78 -22.89 0.88
CA PHE A 197 11.03 -23.04 -0.55
C PHE A 197 12.51 -22.73 -0.78
N SER A 198 13.36 -23.75 -0.66
CA SER A 198 14.72 -23.70 -1.19
C SER A 198 14.63 -23.81 -2.71
N GLY A 199 14.35 -22.68 -3.37
CA GLY A 199 14.64 -22.58 -4.79
C GLY A 199 16.14 -22.79 -4.94
N GLN A 200 16.55 -23.87 -5.61
CA GLN A 200 17.91 -23.97 -6.11
C GLN A 200 18.13 -22.75 -6.99
N ALA A 201 18.97 -21.83 -6.52
CA ALA A 201 19.50 -20.75 -7.33
C ALA A 201 20.43 -21.41 -8.35
N SER A 202 19.87 -21.97 -9.41
CA SER A 202 20.60 -22.22 -10.65
C SER A 202 20.87 -20.85 -11.27
N ASP A 203 22.09 -20.40 -11.00
CA ASP A 203 22.95 -19.56 -11.82
C ASP A 203 22.52 -18.12 -12.15
N CYS A 204 23.08 -17.21 -11.33
CA CYS A 204 24.06 -16.23 -11.79
C CYS A 204 23.73 -15.38 -13.03
N LEU A 205 22.77 -14.44 -12.94
CA LEU A 205 22.79 -13.23 -13.80
C LEU A 205 22.31 -11.91 -13.16
N PHE A 206 21.85 -11.88 -11.90
CA PHE A 206 21.37 -10.63 -11.28
C PHE A 206 22.40 -9.86 -10.44
N HIS A 207 23.57 -10.44 -10.16
CA HIS A 207 24.55 -9.83 -9.24
C HIS A 207 25.45 -8.75 -9.85
N ALA A 208 25.46 -8.58 -11.19
CA ALA A 208 26.37 -7.63 -11.85
C ALA A 208 25.77 -6.23 -12.10
N ALA A 209 24.45 -6.02 -11.99
CA ALA A 209 23.83 -4.74 -12.38
C ALA A 209 23.70 -3.70 -11.27
N ILE A 210 23.84 -4.07 -9.99
CA ILE A 210 23.52 -3.17 -8.85
C ILE A 210 24.78 -2.54 -8.22
N ARG A 211 25.99 -3.02 -8.54
CA ARG A 211 27.24 -2.51 -7.95
C ARG A 211 27.79 -1.21 -8.58
N ASN A 212 27.20 -0.68 -9.65
CA ASN A 212 27.68 0.54 -10.32
C ASN A 212 26.79 1.78 -10.16
N PHE A 213 25.84 1.78 -9.22
CA PHE A 213 25.09 3.00 -8.90
C PHE A 213 25.83 3.82 -7.84
N SER A 214 26.95 4.45 -8.22
CA SER A 214 27.65 5.42 -7.38
C SER A 214 26.91 6.77 -7.42
N TYR A 215 26.54 7.27 -6.24
CA TYR A 215 25.81 8.52 -6.03
C TYR A 215 26.70 9.78 -6.17
N SER A 216 27.96 9.66 -6.62
CA SER A 216 28.98 10.72 -6.52
C SER A 216 29.28 11.50 -7.81
N ALA A 217 28.44 11.42 -8.86
CA ALA A 217 28.75 12.00 -10.17
C ALA A 217 27.85 13.18 -10.63
N TRP A 218 27.07 13.80 -9.74
CA TRP A 218 26.11 14.86 -10.13
C TRP A 218 26.45 16.29 -9.73
N THR A 219 27.68 16.57 -9.28
CA THR A 219 28.14 17.95 -9.01
C THR A 219 29.48 18.25 -9.68
N SER A 220 29.53 18.38 -11.00
CA SER A 220 30.57 19.14 -11.71
C SER A 220 30.37 19.09 -13.24
N ARG A 221 29.85 20.17 -13.81
CA ARG A 221 30.26 20.85 -15.07
C ARG A 221 29.07 21.42 -15.82
N GLY A 222 28.94 22.73 -15.70
CA GLY A 222 28.09 23.59 -16.54
C GLY A 222 28.47 25.05 -16.28
N GLY A 223 29.73 25.38 -16.51
CA GLY A 223 30.28 26.72 -16.29
C GLY A 223 31.49 26.95 -17.17
N ARG A 224 31.21 27.35 -18.43
CA ARG A 224 31.78 28.49 -19.16
C ARG A 224 31.17 28.54 -20.54
#